data_AF-A0A4P5W8Q8-F1
#
_entry.id   AF-A0A4P5W8Q8-F1
#
_cell.length_a   1.000
_cell.length_b   1.000
_cell.length_c   1.000
_cell.angle_alpha   90.00
_cell.angle_beta   90.00
_cell.angle_gamma   90.00
#
_symmetry.space_group_name_H-M   'P 1'
#
loop_
_entity.id
_entity.type
_entity.pdbx_description
1 polymer ?
#
loop_
_entity_poly.entity_id
_entity_poly.type
_entity_poly.pdbx_seq_one_letter_code
_entity_poly.pdbx_strand_id
1 'polypeptide(L)'
;MIWIGLFFALSPADLAPGAQELAAAELRFQEVFEAAEATGAAVTQLQSRWAGGAAPKDVCDDHDRLALGWRIERFGAAWRESAQALRVQAARLRALQAAPTVAPLVAGDAGLALGSRLEAADALVARFIQGSAWEVAYVRPILAACPIAGAGLDDGVNNPPLRAKAEGSGLVAVLASGDGVVCPGAVRADDAVVLLKGGQGCWAPDATCACEPRAVFPGAVLGPPIVEGEAAQGGE
;
A
#
# COMPACT_ATOMS: atom_id res chain seq x y z
N MET A 1 38.69 4.92 -51.76
CA MET A 1 38.74 4.90 -50.28
C MET A 1 37.56 5.73 -49.80
N ILE A 2 36.44 5.08 -49.49
CA ILE A 2 35.16 5.74 -49.18
C ILE A 2 35.02 5.80 -47.66
N TRP A 3 35.03 7.01 -47.10
CA TRP A 3 34.75 7.26 -45.69
C TRP A 3 33.23 7.21 -45.50
N ILE A 4 32.73 6.12 -44.92
CA ILE A 4 31.35 6.04 -44.43
C ILE A 4 31.34 6.70 -43.05
N GLY A 5 30.93 7.96 -42.99
CA GLY A 5 30.66 8.65 -41.73
C GLY A 5 29.40 8.08 -41.10
N LEU A 6 29.56 7.20 -40.11
CA LEU A 6 28.47 6.78 -39.23
C LEU A 6 28.09 7.98 -38.35
N PHE A 7 27.04 8.71 -38.73
CA PHE A 7 26.34 9.58 -37.79
C PHE A 7 25.55 8.67 -36.85
N PHE A 8 26.11 8.40 -35.67
CA PHE A 8 25.32 7.92 -34.54
C PHE A 8 24.35 9.04 -34.18
N ALA A 9 23.08 8.88 -34.54
CA ALA A 9 22.01 9.63 -33.94
C ALA A 9 21.99 9.26 -32.45
N LEU A 10 22.57 10.10 -31.61
CA LEU A 10 22.38 10.05 -30.16
C LEU A 10 20.88 10.01 -29.93
N SER A 11 20.43 8.94 -29.27
CA SER A 11 19.02 8.82 -28.94
C SER A 11 18.69 9.95 -27.95
N PRO A 12 17.46 10.48 -27.90
CA PRO A 12 17.10 11.47 -26.87
C PRO A 12 17.34 10.98 -25.42
N ALA A 13 17.58 9.68 -25.21
CA ALA A 13 18.05 9.08 -23.96
C ALA A 13 19.54 9.36 -23.62
N ASP A 14 20.34 9.88 -24.56
CA ASP A 14 21.74 10.27 -24.35
C ASP A 14 21.90 11.76 -23.98
N LEU A 15 20.80 12.50 -23.85
CA LEU A 15 20.82 13.89 -23.38
C LEU A 15 20.98 13.90 -21.85
N ALA A 16 21.79 14.82 -21.34
CA ALA A 16 21.95 15.01 -19.90
C ALA A 16 20.58 15.34 -19.25
N PRO A 17 20.30 14.83 -18.04
CA PRO A 17 19.00 14.97 -17.40
C PRO A 17 18.63 16.45 -17.25
N GLY A 18 17.37 16.78 -17.52
CA GLY A 18 16.86 18.14 -17.52
C GLY A 18 15.65 18.35 -16.60
N ALA A 19 15.07 19.54 -16.65
CA ALA A 19 13.93 19.94 -15.82
C ALA A 19 12.70 19.02 -15.98
N GLN A 20 12.44 18.52 -17.21
CA GLN A 20 11.31 17.63 -17.48
C GLN A 20 11.50 16.27 -16.81
N GLU A 21 12.71 15.72 -16.83
CA GLU A 21 13.02 14.45 -16.17
C GLU A 21 12.93 14.56 -14.66
N LEU A 22 13.43 15.67 -14.09
CA LEU A 22 13.26 15.96 -12.67
C LEU A 22 11.77 16.03 -12.29
N ALA A 23 10.97 16.81 -13.03
CA ALA A 23 9.54 16.95 -12.75
C ALA A 23 8.79 15.61 -12.85
N ALA A 24 9.11 14.79 -13.86
CA ALA A 24 8.53 13.46 -13.99
C ALA A 24 8.95 12.52 -12.85
N ALA A 25 10.21 12.60 -12.39
CA ALA A 25 10.71 11.82 -11.27
C ALA A 25 10.09 12.27 -9.94
N GLU A 26 9.88 13.58 -9.72
CA GLU A 26 9.20 14.11 -8.54
C GLU A 26 7.74 13.67 -8.49
N LEU A 27 7.02 13.73 -9.62
CA LEU A 27 5.64 13.25 -9.69
C LEU A 27 5.59 11.75 -9.36
N ARG A 28 6.46 10.95 -9.98
CA ARG A 28 6.52 9.51 -9.69
C ARG A 28 6.90 9.22 -8.25
N PHE A 29 7.81 10.01 -7.67
CA PHE A 29 8.17 9.91 -6.26
C PHE A 29 6.96 10.17 -5.36
N GLN A 30 6.17 11.20 -5.65
CA GLN A 30 4.97 11.52 -4.88
C GLN A 30 3.96 10.35 -4.92
N GLU A 31 3.71 9.78 -6.09
CA GLU A 31 2.82 8.62 -6.24
C GLU A 31 3.26 7.42 -5.39
N VAL A 32 4.56 7.05 -5.46
CA VAL A 32 5.06 5.91 -4.70
C VAL A 32 5.17 6.20 -3.20
N PHE A 33 5.38 7.47 -2.82
CA PHE A 33 5.39 7.90 -1.43
C PHE A 33 4.00 7.76 -0.82
N GLU A 34 2.96 8.29 -1.47
CA GLU A 34 1.58 8.20 -1.01
C GLU A 34 1.10 6.75 -0.92
N ALA A 35 1.49 5.89 -1.88
CA ALA A 35 1.21 4.46 -1.84
C ALA A 35 1.87 3.76 -0.64
N ALA A 36 3.15 4.05 -0.38
CA ALA A 36 3.89 3.51 0.76
C ALA A 36 3.33 4.01 2.10
N GLU A 37 2.87 5.27 2.15
CA GLU A 37 2.25 5.84 3.35
C GLU A 37 0.89 5.20 3.64
N ALA A 38 0.04 5.06 2.61
CA ALA A 38 -1.27 4.43 2.74
C ALA A 38 -1.18 2.97 3.18
N THR A 39 -0.27 2.19 2.58
CA THR A 39 -0.05 0.78 2.97
C THR A 39 0.57 0.67 4.36
N GLY A 40 1.55 1.51 4.70
CA GLY A 40 2.14 1.55 6.04
C GLY A 40 1.16 1.95 7.14
N ALA A 41 0.26 2.89 6.85
CA ALA A 41 -0.82 3.28 7.76
C ALA A 41 -1.79 2.11 8.02
N ALA A 42 -2.17 1.37 6.96
CA ALA A 42 -3.00 0.17 7.09
C ALA A 42 -2.34 -0.90 7.97
N VAL A 43 -1.07 -1.22 7.71
CA VAL A 43 -0.33 -2.18 8.55
C VAL A 43 -0.26 -1.71 10.00
N THR A 44 0.13 -0.46 10.24
CA THR A 44 0.27 0.09 11.61
C THR A 44 -1.06 0.01 12.37
N GLN A 45 -2.18 0.31 11.71
CA GLN A 45 -3.51 0.21 12.30
C GLN A 45 -3.87 -1.24 12.64
N LEU A 46 -3.61 -2.19 11.74
CA LEU A 46 -3.87 -3.61 11.97
C LEU A 46 -2.99 -4.17 13.11
N GLN A 47 -1.70 -3.81 13.13
CA GLN A 47 -0.77 -4.19 14.20
C GLN A 47 -1.21 -3.62 15.56
N SER A 48 -1.70 -2.39 15.58
CA SER A 48 -2.24 -1.77 16.80
C SER A 48 -3.49 -2.49 17.31
N ARG A 49 -4.39 -2.89 16.41
CA ARG A 49 -5.58 -3.70 16.76
C ARG A 49 -5.19 -5.07 17.29
N TRP A 50 -4.22 -5.73 16.65
CA TRP A 50 -3.69 -7.01 17.10
C TRP A 50 -3.07 -6.92 18.50
N ALA A 51 -2.27 -5.88 18.75
CA ALA A 51 -1.61 -5.66 20.04
C ALA A 51 -2.59 -5.29 21.17
N GLY A 52 -3.71 -4.63 20.84
CA GLY A 52 -4.74 -4.24 21.81
C GLY A 52 -5.67 -5.38 22.27
N GLY A 53 -5.70 -6.51 21.54
CA GLY A 53 -6.51 -7.67 21.91
C GLY A 53 -5.92 -8.44 23.08
N ALA A 54 -6.75 -8.79 24.07
CA ALA A 54 -6.35 -9.68 25.17
C ALA A 54 -5.71 -10.97 24.61
N ALA A 55 -4.62 -11.44 25.22
CA ALA A 55 -3.98 -12.68 24.79
C ALA A 55 -4.98 -13.83 25.00
N PRO A 56 -5.53 -14.44 23.93
CA PRO A 56 -6.36 -15.62 24.07
C PRO A 56 -5.48 -16.76 24.59
N LYS A 57 -6.05 -17.62 25.43
CA LYS A 57 -5.38 -18.87 25.81
C LYS A 57 -5.20 -19.79 24.60
N ASP A 58 -6.12 -19.72 23.63
CA ASP A 58 -6.12 -20.46 22.37
C ASP A 58 -6.34 -19.49 21.19
N VAL A 59 -5.24 -18.94 20.64
CA VAL A 59 -5.32 -17.96 19.54
C VAL A 59 -5.96 -18.54 18.27
N CYS A 60 -5.90 -19.86 18.11
CA CYS A 60 -6.45 -20.52 16.93
C CYS A 60 -7.98 -20.60 16.92
N ASP A 61 -8.64 -20.38 18.06
CA ASP A 61 -10.11 -20.34 18.17
C ASP A 61 -10.65 -18.90 18.05
N ASP A 62 -9.77 -17.90 18.01
CA ASP A 62 -10.11 -16.48 17.86
C ASP A 62 -10.10 -16.09 16.38
N HIS A 63 -11.23 -16.30 15.71
CA HIS A 63 -11.40 -16.00 14.28
C HIS A 63 -11.09 -14.55 13.92
N ASP A 64 -11.50 -13.59 14.75
CA ASP A 64 -11.23 -12.16 14.54
C ASP A 64 -9.72 -11.88 14.56
N ARG A 65 -9.02 -12.45 15.54
CA ARG A 65 -7.57 -12.30 15.65
C ARG A 65 -6.86 -12.96 14.48
N LEU A 66 -7.25 -14.17 14.08
CA LEU A 66 -6.68 -14.82 12.90
C LEU A 66 -6.91 -14.01 11.62
N ALA A 67 -8.11 -13.47 11.43
CA ALA A 67 -8.41 -12.61 10.29
C ALA A 67 -7.57 -11.33 10.29
N LEU A 68 -7.27 -10.74 11.47
CA LEU A 68 -6.32 -9.63 11.57
C LEU A 68 -4.89 -10.07 11.18
N GLY A 69 -4.44 -11.24 11.61
CA GLY A 69 -3.11 -11.75 11.29
C GLY A 69 -2.92 -11.95 9.78
N TRP A 70 -3.87 -12.58 9.11
CA TRP A 70 -3.87 -12.74 7.65
C TRP A 70 -3.85 -11.39 6.92
N ARG A 71 -4.64 -10.43 7.39
CA ARG A 71 -4.61 -9.05 6.85
C ARG A 71 -3.24 -8.42 7.05
N ILE A 72 -2.63 -8.53 8.23
CA ILE A 72 -1.28 -8.00 8.50
C ILE A 72 -0.28 -8.60 7.51
N GLU A 73 -0.33 -9.90 7.23
CA GLU A 73 0.58 -10.54 6.27
C GLU A 73 0.38 -10.00 4.84
N ARG A 74 -0.88 -9.90 4.38
CA ARG A 74 -1.21 -9.37 3.03
C ARG A 74 -0.78 -7.92 2.87
N PHE A 75 -1.14 -7.05 3.83
CA PHE A 75 -0.72 -5.65 3.81
C PHE A 75 0.80 -5.50 4.05
N GLY A 76 1.43 -6.38 4.81
CA GLY A 76 2.88 -6.40 5.03
C GLY A 76 3.66 -6.71 3.75
N ALA A 77 3.16 -7.61 2.91
CA ALA A 77 3.69 -7.84 1.56
C ALA A 77 3.55 -6.60 0.67
N ALA A 78 2.36 -5.98 0.62
CA ALA A 78 2.13 -4.76 -0.14
C ALA A 78 2.98 -3.57 0.35
N TRP A 79 3.18 -3.44 1.66
CA TRP A 79 4.01 -2.39 2.25
C TRP A 79 5.49 -2.60 1.90
N ARG A 80 5.97 -3.85 1.88
CA ARG A 80 7.32 -4.19 1.41
C ARG A 80 7.54 -3.73 -0.03
N GLU A 81 6.62 -4.08 -0.93
CA GLU A 81 6.72 -3.69 -2.34
C GLU A 81 6.72 -2.16 -2.51
N SER A 82 5.81 -1.48 -1.82
CA SER A 82 5.72 -0.02 -1.85
C SER A 82 6.96 0.65 -1.25
N ALA A 83 7.51 0.13 -0.14
CA ALA A 83 8.74 0.63 0.46
C ALA A 83 9.96 0.42 -0.45
N GLN A 84 10.07 -0.71 -1.14
CA GLN A 84 11.15 -0.94 -2.12
C GLN A 84 11.01 0.01 -3.33
N ALA A 85 9.79 0.18 -3.85
CA ALA A 85 9.52 1.15 -4.92
C ALA A 85 9.92 2.57 -4.50
N LEU A 86 9.55 2.99 -3.28
CA LEU A 86 9.92 4.28 -2.72
C LEU A 86 11.44 4.44 -2.59
N ARG A 87 12.16 3.43 -2.08
CA ARG A 87 13.64 3.45 -2.00
C ARG A 87 14.28 3.67 -3.36
N VAL A 88 13.83 2.95 -4.38
CA VAL A 88 14.36 3.04 -5.74
C VAL A 88 14.09 4.43 -6.32
N GLN A 89 12.88 4.97 -6.17
CA GLN A 89 12.57 6.31 -6.68
C GLN A 89 13.30 7.41 -5.90
N ALA A 90 13.42 7.29 -4.58
CA ALA A 90 14.20 8.23 -3.76
C ALA A 90 15.68 8.25 -4.18
N ALA A 91 16.28 7.08 -4.45
CA ALA A 91 17.64 6.98 -4.95
C ALA A 91 17.79 7.63 -6.34
N ARG A 92 16.84 7.39 -7.26
CA ARG A 92 16.81 8.04 -8.58
C ARG A 92 16.73 9.57 -8.45
N LEU A 93 15.88 10.07 -7.58
CA LEU A 93 15.67 11.50 -7.39
C LEU A 93 16.90 12.19 -6.79
N ARG A 94 17.60 11.53 -5.85
CA ARG A 94 18.92 11.98 -5.36
C ARG A 94 19.96 12.04 -6.48
N ALA A 95 20.00 11.03 -7.35
CA ALA A 95 20.93 11.02 -8.48
C ALA A 95 20.64 12.16 -9.46
N LEU A 96 19.36 12.45 -9.75
CA LEU A 96 18.95 13.59 -10.57
C LEU A 96 19.32 14.92 -9.89
N GLN A 97 19.07 15.07 -8.60
CA GLN A 97 19.43 16.28 -7.84
C GLN A 97 20.93 16.58 -7.87
N ALA A 98 21.76 15.52 -7.84
CA ALA A 98 23.21 15.63 -7.92
C ALA A 98 23.76 15.86 -9.34
N ALA A 99 22.92 15.71 -10.38
CA ALA A 99 23.37 15.89 -11.76
C ALA A 99 23.72 17.37 -12.03
N PRO A 100 24.87 17.68 -12.65
CA PRO A 100 25.31 19.07 -12.87
C PRO A 100 24.32 19.93 -13.66
N THR A 101 23.54 19.33 -14.55
CA THR A 101 22.52 20.00 -15.37
C THR A 101 21.23 20.31 -14.61
N VAL A 102 20.99 19.62 -13.49
CA VAL A 102 19.79 19.76 -12.66
C VAL A 102 20.10 20.53 -11.38
N ALA A 103 21.31 20.40 -10.81
CA ALA A 103 21.70 21.03 -9.55
C ALA A 103 21.38 22.55 -9.47
N PRO A 104 21.55 23.36 -10.53
CA PRO A 104 21.15 24.77 -10.50
C PRO A 104 19.64 24.99 -10.39
N LEU A 105 18.82 24.06 -10.89
CA LEU A 105 17.35 24.14 -10.89
C LEU A 105 16.75 23.89 -9.50
N VAL A 106 17.46 23.15 -8.67
CA VAL A 106 17.05 22.74 -7.31
C VAL A 106 17.90 23.45 -6.24
N ALA A 107 18.51 24.59 -6.57
CA ALA A 107 19.19 25.41 -5.60
C ALA A 107 18.18 26.13 -4.66
N GLY A 108 18.59 26.36 -3.41
CA GLY A 108 17.77 27.08 -2.43
C GLY A 108 16.54 26.29 -1.94
N ASP A 109 15.40 26.98 -1.83
CA ASP A 109 14.18 26.46 -1.20
C ASP A 109 13.64 25.20 -1.88
N ALA A 110 13.76 25.10 -3.21
CA ALA A 110 13.35 23.92 -3.96
C ALA A 110 14.15 22.67 -3.53
N GLY A 111 15.47 22.82 -3.38
CA GLY A 111 16.36 21.76 -2.90
C GLY A 111 16.09 21.36 -1.46
N LEU A 112 15.78 22.33 -0.59
CA LEU A 112 15.39 22.08 0.80
C LEU A 112 14.07 21.31 0.90
N ALA A 113 13.06 21.73 0.13
CA ALA A 113 11.75 21.06 0.08
C ALA A 113 11.89 19.62 -0.43
N LEU A 114 12.69 19.42 -1.48
CA LEU A 114 12.99 18.09 -2.01
C LEU A 114 13.77 17.23 -0.98
N GLY A 115 14.76 17.81 -0.31
CA GLY A 115 15.52 17.15 0.76
C GLY A 115 14.63 16.65 1.89
N SER A 116 13.71 17.50 2.38
CA SER A 116 12.76 17.13 3.43
C SER A 116 11.84 15.96 3.01
N ARG A 117 11.40 15.93 1.74
CA ARG A 117 10.62 14.81 1.21
C ARG A 117 11.42 13.51 1.16
N LEU A 118 12.70 13.58 0.76
CA LEU A 118 13.59 12.42 0.74
C LEU A 118 13.88 11.89 2.15
N GLU A 119 14.05 12.76 3.14
CA GLU A 119 14.17 12.37 4.55
C GLU A 119 12.90 11.69 5.08
N ALA A 120 11.73 12.23 4.73
CA ALA A 120 10.45 11.60 5.07
C ALA A 120 10.32 10.19 4.44
N ALA A 121 10.81 10.01 3.21
CA ALA A 121 10.84 8.70 2.56
C ALA A 121 11.77 7.72 3.30
N ASP A 122 12.95 8.15 3.72
CA ASP A 122 13.87 7.31 4.51
C ASP A 122 13.24 6.91 5.85
N ALA A 123 12.56 7.84 6.52
CA ALA A 123 11.85 7.55 7.76
C ALA A 123 10.72 6.52 7.55
N LEU A 124 9.97 6.63 6.46
CA LEU A 124 8.91 5.66 6.12
C LEU A 124 9.49 4.27 5.82
N VAL A 125 10.62 4.19 5.13
CA VAL A 125 11.34 2.93 4.87
C VAL A 125 11.87 2.32 6.17
N ALA A 126 12.38 3.13 7.10
CA ALA A 126 12.82 2.65 8.41
C ALA A 126 11.65 2.08 9.24
N ARG A 127 10.47 2.72 9.18
CA ARG A 127 9.24 2.21 9.83
C ARG A 127 8.82 0.85 9.28
N PHE A 128 8.95 0.63 7.97
CA PHE A 128 8.69 -0.69 7.36
C PHE A 128 9.59 -1.79 7.97
N ILE A 129 10.88 -1.51 8.18
CA ILE A 129 11.81 -2.48 8.79
C ILE A 129 11.37 -2.83 10.22
N GLN A 130 11.00 -1.83 11.01
CA GLN A 130 10.52 -2.03 12.38
C GLN A 130 9.20 -2.82 12.41
N GLY A 131 8.23 -2.44 11.58
CA GLY A 131 6.93 -3.11 11.47
C GLY A 131 7.07 -4.56 11.00
N SER A 132 7.97 -4.84 10.06
CA SER A 132 8.26 -6.20 9.58
C SER A 132 8.92 -7.06 10.65
N ALA A 133 9.86 -6.50 11.42
CA ALA A 133 10.49 -7.23 12.52
C ALA A 133 9.46 -7.60 13.59
N TRP A 134 8.53 -6.69 13.89
CA TRP A 134 7.41 -6.96 14.80
C TRP A 134 6.49 -8.07 14.27
N GLU A 135 6.11 -8.03 12.99
CA GLU A 135 5.26 -9.07 12.37
C GLU A 135 5.90 -10.47 12.49
N VAL A 136 7.20 -10.56 12.19
CA VAL A 136 7.97 -11.81 12.29
C VAL A 136 8.00 -12.33 13.73
N ALA A 137 8.11 -11.45 14.72
CA ALA A 137 8.17 -11.85 16.12
C ALA A 137 6.80 -12.23 16.72
N TYR A 138 5.73 -11.53 16.34
CA TYR A 138 4.46 -11.58 17.08
C TYR A 138 3.25 -12.10 16.30
N VAL A 139 3.30 -12.13 14.97
CA VAL A 139 2.17 -12.56 14.14
C VAL A 139 2.46 -13.90 13.47
N ARG A 140 3.59 -13.99 12.75
CA ARG A 140 3.92 -15.19 11.96
C ARG A 140 3.98 -16.49 12.76
N PRO A 141 4.54 -16.54 13.98
CA PRO A 141 4.60 -17.78 14.74
C PRO A 141 3.21 -18.31 15.09
N ILE A 142 2.25 -17.41 15.34
CA ILE A 142 0.86 -17.75 15.64
C ILE A 142 0.16 -18.29 14.40
N LEU A 143 0.26 -17.58 13.26
CA LEU A 143 -0.36 -18.04 12.01
C LEU A 143 0.19 -19.40 11.57
N ALA A 144 1.49 -19.63 11.74
CA ALA A 144 2.11 -20.92 11.43
C ALA A 144 1.65 -22.08 12.34
N ALA A 145 1.16 -21.77 13.54
CA ALA A 145 0.70 -22.76 14.51
C ALA A 145 -0.80 -23.11 14.37
N CYS A 146 -1.58 -22.29 13.66
CA CYS A 146 -3.02 -22.49 13.53
C CYS A 146 -3.37 -23.21 12.22
N PRO A 147 -4.11 -24.35 12.26
CA PRO A 147 -4.36 -25.21 11.11
C PRO A 147 -5.39 -24.67 10.09
N ILE A 148 -5.71 -23.38 10.12
CA ILE A 148 -6.80 -22.82 9.31
C ILE A 148 -6.25 -22.30 7.98
N ALA A 149 -6.58 -23.01 6.90
CA ALA A 149 -6.47 -22.50 5.55
C ALA A 149 -7.55 -21.44 5.33
N GLY A 150 -7.15 -20.16 5.26
CA GLY A 150 -8.04 -19.08 4.83
C GLY A 150 -9.21 -18.85 5.77
N ALA A 151 -8.93 -18.54 7.04
CA ALA A 151 -9.93 -17.88 7.90
C ALA A 151 -10.52 -16.75 7.05
N GLY A 152 -11.83 -16.84 6.80
CA GLY A 152 -12.55 -15.88 5.96
C GLY A 152 -12.05 -14.49 6.31
N LEU A 153 -11.66 -13.72 5.29
CA LEU A 153 -11.30 -12.33 5.47
C LEU A 153 -12.59 -11.61 5.82
N ASP A 154 -13.08 -11.79 7.06
CA ASP A 154 -14.41 -11.39 7.47
C ASP A 154 -14.61 -9.94 7.05
N ASP A 155 -15.65 -9.74 6.23
CA ASP A 155 -16.09 -8.46 5.70
C ASP A 155 -16.54 -7.57 6.84
N GLY A 156 -15.55 -6.96 7.45
CA GLY A 156 -15.73 -5.94 8.46
C GLY A 156 -15.37 -4.60 7.86
N VAL A 157 -16.35 -3.94 7.23
CA VAL A 157 -16.42 -2.47 7.30
C VAL A 157 -16.53 -2.02 8.78
N ASN A 158 -16.80 -2.95 9.69
CA ASN A 158 -17.14 -2.73 11.08
C ASN A 158 -15.91 -2.54 11.97
N ASN A 159 -15.48 -1.29 12.11
CA ASN A 159 -15.82 -0.40 13.23
C ASN A 159 -14.81 0.76 13.21
N PRO A 160 -15.26 2.03 13.09
CA PRO A 160 -14.36 3.17 13.16
C PRO A 160 -13.77 3.27 14.58
N PRO A 161 -12.44 3.23 14.77
CA PRO A 161 -11.87 3.78 15.99
C PRO A 161 -12.13 5.30 15.98
N LEU A 162 -12.34 5.86 17.18
CA LEU A 162 -12.57 7.30 17.43
C LEU A 162 -11.75 8.18 16.48
N ARG A 163 -12.47 9.01 15.71
CA ARG A 163 -11.97 9.95 14.70
C ARG A 163 -10.69 10.65 15.15
N ALA A 164 -9.55 10.19 14.65
CA ALA A 164 -8.35 11.00 14.56
C ALA A 164 -8.36 11.69 13.20
N LYS A 165 -7.82 12.90 13.16
CA LYS A 165 -7.66 13.87 12.06
C LYS A 165 -7.03 13.35 10.74
N ALA A 166 -6.87 12.03 10.59
CA ALA A 166 -6.30 11.33 9.44
C ALA A 166 -7.32 11.06 8.31
N GLU A 167 -8.59 11.48 8.46
CA GLU A 167 -9.60 11.59 7.38
C GLU A 167 -9.24 12.73 6.39
N GLY A 168 -7.99 12.76 5.91
CA GLY A 168 -7.57 13.62 4.82
C GLY A 168 -7.96 13.01 3.47
N SER A 169 -8.00 13.85 2.44
CA SER A 169 -8.26 13.50 1.03
C SER A 169 -7.17 12.65 0.35
N GLY A 170 -6.45 11.83 1.13
CA GLY A 170 -5.31 11.02 0.69
C GLY A 170 -5.70 9.64 0.16
N LEU A 171 -4.68 8.84 -0.17
CA LEU A 171 -4.84 7.42 -0.51
C LEU A 171 -5.12 6.60 0.75
N VAL A 172 -6.03 5.64 0.65
CA VAL A 172 -6.33 4.65 1.70
C VAL A 172 -6.12 3.26 1.11
N ALA A 173 -5.31 2.44 1.78
CA ALA A 173 -5.10 1.05 1.37
C ALA A 173 -6.16 0.13 1.99
N VAL A 174 -6.87 -0.62 1.15
CA VAL A 174 -7.88 -1.61 1.51
C VAL A 174 -7.55 -2.97 0.89
N LEU A 175 -8.09 -4.04 1.42
CA LEU A 175 -8.00 -5.38 0.83
C LEU A 175 -9.27 -5.64 0.04
N ALA A 176 -9.14 -5.88 -1.26
CA ALA A 176 -10.25 -6.23 -2.13
C ALA A 176 -10.37 -7.76 -2.21
N SER A 177 -11.48 -8.34 -1.78
CA SER A 177 -11.67 -9.80 -1.71
C SER A 177 -12.88 -10.29 -2.51
N GLY A 178 -12.82 -11.56 -2.95
CA GLY A 178 -13.88 -12.23 -3.72
C GLY A 178 -14.01 -11.77 -5.18
N ASP A 179 -14.81 -12.46 -6.01
CA ASP A 179 -14.86 -12.31 -7.47
C ASP A 179 -15.60 -11.07 -8.02
N GLY A 180 -15.33 -9.88 -7.48
CA GLY A 180 -15.98 -8.61 -7.86
C GLY A 180 -15.03 -7.49 -8.26
N VAL A 181 -15.47 -6.25 -8.07
CA VAL A 181 -14.67 -5.05 -8.28
C VAL A 181 -14.83 -4.06 -7.12
N VAL A 182 -13.81 -3.25 -6.91
CA VAL A 182 -13.81 -2.10 -6.01
C VAL A 182 -14.03 -0.82 -6.81
N CYS A 183 -15.07 -0.09 -6.41
CA CYS A 183 -15.53 1.14 -7.05
C CYS A 183 -15.11 2.38 -6.25
N PRO A 184 -14.95 3.57 -6.89
CA PRO A 184 -15.32 3.91 -8.27
C PRO A 184 -14.30 3.52 -9.37
N GLY A 185 -13.20 2.86 -9.03
CA GLY A 185 -12.15 2.50 -10.00
C GLY A 185 -12.42 1.26 -10.85
N ALA A 186 -13.49 0.51 -10.56
CA ALA A 186 -13.75 -0.83 -11.12
C ALA A 186 -12.52 -1.75 -11.06
N VAL A 187 -11.74 -1.64 -9.98
CA VAL A 187 -10.52 -2.42 -9.77
C VAL A 187 -10.91 -3.83 -9.35
N ARG A 188 -10.43 -4.85 -10.06
CA ARG A 188 -10.78 -6.24 -9.74
C ARG A 188 -10.39 -6.61 -8.31
N ALA A 189 -11.32 -7.25 -7.60
CA ALA A 189 -11.08 -7.81 -6.29
C ALA A 189 -10.47 -9.20 -6.48
N ASP A 190 -9.14 -9.31 -6.40
CA ASP A 190 -8.39 -10.57 -6.57
C ASP A 190 -7.57 -10.88 -5.29
N ASP A 191 -8.18 -10.68 -4.11
CA ASP A 191 -7.51 -10.76 -2.81
C ASP A 191 -6.24 -9.91 -2.72
N ALA A 192 -6.28 -8.73 -3.36
CA ALA A 192 -5.18 -7.81 -3.52
C ALA A 192 -5.41 -6.51 -2.74
N VAL A 193 -4.31 -5.86 -2.35
CA VAL A 193 -4.37 -4.53 -1.73
C VAL A 193 -4.62 -3.48 -2.81
N VAL A 194 -5.68 -2.70 -2.63
CA VAL A 194 -6.10 -1.61 -3.53
C VAL A 194 -5.96 -0.27 -2.83
N LEU A 195 -5.52 0.75 -3.57
CA LEU A 195 -5.41 2.12 -3.09
C LEU A 195 -6.62 2.93 -3.55
N LEU A 196 -7.36 3.49 -2.60
CA LEU A 196 -8.55 4.30 -2.85
C LEU A 196 -8.24 5.77 -2.62
N LYS A 197 -8.52 6.59 -3.64
CA LYS A 197 -8.38 8.03 -3.55
C LYS A 197 -9.57 8.64 -2.80
N GLY A 198 -9.29 9.46 -1.80
CA GLY A 198 -10.33 10.13 -1.01
C GLY A 198 -11.00 9.26 0.05
N GLY A 199 -10.47 8.05 0.30
CA GLY A 199 -10.92 7.18 1.38
C GLY A 199 -12.38 6.72 1.27
N GLN A 200 -12.92 6.64 0.06
CA GLN A 200 -14.25 6.12 -0.20
C GLN A 200 -14.20 4.98 -1.21
N GLY A 201 -14.96 3.93 -0.95
CA GLY A 201 -15.11 2.82 -1.88
C GLY A 201 -16.27 1.92 -1.54
N CYS A 202 -16.62 1.04 -2.48
CA CYS A 202 -17.56 -0.04 -2.28
C CYS A 202 -17.17 -1.23 -3.16
N TRP A 203 -17.64 -2.41 -2.78
CA TRP A 203 -17.52 -3.61 -3.60
C TRP A 203 -18.79 -3.78 -4.44
N ALA A 204 -18.63 -4.20 -5.70
CA ALA A 204 -19.72 -4.59 -6.59
C ALA A 204 -19.39 -5.94 -7.23
N PRO A 205 -20.41 -6.77 -7.53
CA PRO A 205 -20.20 -8.07 -8.18
C PRO A 205 -19.74 -7.93 -9.65
N ASP A 206 -19.90 -6.76 -10.26
CA ASP A 206 -19.55 -6.51 -11.65
C ASP A 206 -19.02 -5.08 -11.87
N ALA A 207 -18.46 -4.86 -13.06
CA ALA A 207 -17.84 -3.60 -13.45
C ALA A 207 -18.82 -2.42 -13.63
N THR A 208 -20.14 -2.61 -13.43
CA THR A 208 -21.10 -1.51 -13.51
C THR A 208 -21.02 -0.57 -12.31
N CYS A 209 -20.34 -0.99 -11.24
CA CYS A 209 -20.23 -0.23 -10.00
C CYS A 209 -21.59 0.19 -9.43
N ALA A 210 -22.56 -0.71 -9.49
CA ALA A 210 -23.89 -0.56 -8.88
C ALA A 210 -23.83 -0.70 -7.34
N CYS A 211 -22.96 0.07 -6.69
CA CYS A 211 -22.83 0.18 -5.23
C CYS A 211 -22.63 1.65 -4.83
N GLU A 212 -23.03 2.00 -3.61
CA GLU A 212 -22.83 3.35 -3.07
C GLU A 212 -21.49 3.40 -2.32
N PRO A 213 -20.50 4.22 -2.77
CA PRO A 213 -19.22 4.34 -2.08
C PRO A 213 -19.40 4.86 -0.66
N ARG A 214 -18.73 4.22 0.31
CA ARG A 214 -18.74 4.63 1.72
C ARG A 214 -17.33 4.91 2.19
N ALA A 215 -17.22 5.69 3.26
CA ALA A 215 -15.93 5.92 3.90
C ALA A 215 -15.32 4.59 4.36
N VAL A 216 -14.04 4.39 4.03
CA VAL A 216 -13.26 3.21 4.39
C VAL A 216 -12.03 3.61 5.18
N PHE A 217 -11.58 2.72 6.06
CA PHE A 217 -10.40 2.94 6.89
C PHE A 217 -9.19 2.17 6.32
N PRO A 218 -7.96 2.62 6.61
CA PRO A 218 -6.76 1.85 6.29
C PRO A 218 -6.85 0.42 6.86
N GLY A 219 -6.60 -0.58 6.03
CA GLY A 219 -6.66 -1.98 6.43
C GLY A 219 -8.06 -2.60 6.38
N ALA A 220 -9.09 -1.86 5.93
CA ALA A 220 -10.43 -2.40 5.72
C ALA A 220 -10.44 -3.45 4.61
N VAL A 221 -11.45 -4.33 4.65
CA VAL A 221 -11.73 -5.32 3.60
C VAL A 221 -12.99 -4.87 2.85
N LEU A 222 -12.95 -4.97 1.53
CA LEU A 222 -14.09 -4.77 0.64
C LEU A 222 -14.31 -6.07 -0.16
N GLY A 223 -15.40 -6.77 0.14
CA GLY A 223 -15.76 -8.03 -0.47
C GLY A 223 -17.27 -8.22 -0.60
N PRO A 224 -17.70 -9.39 -1.11
CA PRO A 224 -19.12 -9.75 -1.16
C PRO A 224 -19.73 -9.71 0.25
N PRO A 225 -21.01 -9.35 0.42
CA PRO A 225 -21.63 -9.40 1.74
C PRO A 225 -21.61 -10.83 2.27
N ILE A 226 -21.18 -11.02 3.52
CA ILE A 226 -21.34 -12.31 4.21
C ILE A 226 -22.85 -12.56 4.35
N VAL A 227 -23.34 -13.61 3.71
CA VAL A 227 -24.67 -14.12 3.96
C VAL A 227 -24.60 -14.86 5.30
N GLU A 228 -24.98 -14.18 6.39
CA GLU A 228 -25.16 -14.79 7.70
C GLU A 228 -26.22 -15.90 7.60
N GLY A 229 -25.80 -17.13 7.28
CA GLY A 229 -26.74 -18.24 7.02
C GLY A 229 -26.14 -19.54 6.50
N GLU A 230 -24.96 -19.52 5.85
CA GLU A 230 -24.30 -20.75 5.37
C GLU A 230 -23.31 -21.31 6.41
N ALA A 231 -23.78 -21.44 7.65
CA ALA A 231 -23.18 -22.36 8.60
C ALA A 231 -23.40 -23.78 8.07
N ALA A 232 -22.38 -24.31 7.39
CA ALA A 232 -22.09 -25.74 7.26
C ALA A 232 -23.31 -26.68 7.27
N GLN A 233 -24.10 -26.69 6.18
CA GLN A 233 -24.77 -27.94 5.77
C GLN A 233 -23.76 -28.77 4.95
N GLY A 234 -22.72 -29.22 5.64
CA GLY A 234 -21.87 -30.33 5.22
C GLY A 234 -22.33 -31.60 5.92
N GLY A 235 -23.52 -32.07 5.54
CA GLY A 235 -24.05 -33.42 5.77
C GLY A 235 -25.01 -33.68 4.62
N GLU A 236 -24.90 -34.74 3.82
CA GLU A 236 -24.45 -36.11 4.10
C GLU A 236 -23.31 -36.61 3.19
#